data_AF-A0A3M3LT39-F1
#
_entry.id   AF-A0A3M3LT39-F1
#
_cell.length_a   1.000
_cell.length_b   1.000
_cell.length_c   1.000
_cell.angle_alpha   90.00
_cell.angle_beta   90.00
_cell.angle_gamma   90.00
#
_symmetry.space_group_name_H-M   'P 1'
#
loop_
_entity.id
_entity.type
_entity.pdbx_description
1 polymer ?
#
loop_
_entity_poly.entity_id
_entity_poly.type
_entity_poly.pdbx_seq_one_letter_code
_entity_poly.pdbx_strand_id
1 'polypeptide(L)' 'MRCQHPDTPDRSRQMAFFEHDECTLHYEEYGQGEPVLLLHGLGSSCQDWEYQIPALAARYRV' A
#
# COMPACT_ATOMS: atom_id res chain seq x y z
N MET A 1 16.02 -8.81 12.46
CA MET A 1 16.24 -9.31 11.09
C MET A 1 15.59 -10.68 10.98
N ARG A 2 14.46 -10.82 10.26
CA ARG A 2 13.91 -12.12 9.89
C ARG A 2 14.09 -12.28 8.39
N CYS A 3 14.77 -13.35 7.99
CA CYS A 3 14.87 -13.79 6.61
C CYS A 3 13.45 -14.11 6.10
N GLN A 4 13.01 -13.39 5.07
CA GLN A 4 11.73 -13.63 4.43
C GLN A 4 11.82 -14.93 3.61
N HIS A 5 10.86 -15.84 3.82
CA HIS A 5 10.58 -16.97 2.94
C HIS A 5 9.92 -16.42 1.65
N PRO A 6 10.10 -17.05 0.48
CA PRO A 6 9.42 -16.64 -0.73
C PRO A 6 7.97 -17.14 -0.67
N ASP A 7 7.06 -16.32 -0.17
CA ASP A 7 5.64 -16.54 -0.34
C ASP A 7 5.29 -16.38 -1.83
N THR A 8 4.56 -17.38 -2.34
CA THR A 8 4.03 -17.47 -3.71
C THR A 8 3.38 -16.14 -4.14
N PRO A 9 3.67 -15.61 -5.34
CA PRO A 9 3.06 -14.35 -5.76
C PRO A 9 1.56 -14.58 -6.01
N ASP A 10 0.73 -14.06 -5.10
CA ASP A 10 -0.66 -13.76 -5.40
C ASP A 10 -0.69 -12.70 -6.50
N ARG A 11 -1.08 -13.12 -7.71
CA ARG A 11 -1.09 -12.31 -8.93
C ARG A 11 -2.12 -11.16 -8.90
N SER A 12 -2.87 -11.00 -7.81
CA SER A 12 -3.85 -9.91 -7.64
C SER A 12 -3.26 -8.62 -7.05
N ARG A 13 -2.03 -8.63 -6.52
CA ARG A 13 -1.40 -7.45 -5.91
C ARG A 13 -0.46 -6.76 -6.91
N GLN A 14 -0.95 -5.73 -7.58
CA GLN A 14 -0.08 -4.84 -8.36
C GLN A 14 0.75 -4.02 -7.37
N MET A 15 1.99 -4.42 -7.10
CA MET A 15 2.91 -3.65 -6.25
C MET A 15 3.40 -2.46 -7.06
N ALA A 16 2.78 -1.31 -6.83
CA ALA A 16 3.08 -0.09 -7.57
C ALA A 16 4.23 0.66 -6.89
N PHE A 17 5.10 1.24 -7.72
CA PHE A 17 6.22 2.04 -7.27
C PHE A 17 6.14 3.43 -7.91
N PHE A 18 6.40 4.44 -7.10
CA PHE A 18 6.55 5.81 -7.54
C PHE A 18 8.02 6.21 -7.41
N GLU A 19 8.61 6.65 -8.52
CA GLU A 19 10.00 7.10 -8.58
C GLU A 19 10.03 8.63 -8.54
N HIS A 20 10.79 9.18 -7.60
CA HIS A 20 11.05 10.61 -7.52
C HIS A 20 12.48 10.86 -7.05
N ASP A 21 13.25 11.57 -7.88
CA ASP A 21 14.69 11.77 -7.71
C ASP A 21 15.43 10.43 -7.49
N GLU A 22 16.11 10.28 -6.36
CA GLU A 22 16.83 9.07 -5.96
C GLU A 22 16.01 8.20 -4.99
N CYS A 23 14.69 8.42 -4.89
CA CYS A 23 13.79 7.72 -3.99
C CYS A 23 12.73 6.91 -4.75
N THR A 24 12.66 5.63 -4.41
CA THR A 24 11.60 4.70 -4.85
C THR A 24 10.61 4.49 -3.71
N LEU A 25 9.35 4.84 -3.92
CA LEU A 25 8.29 4.67 -2.93
C LEU A 25 7.38 3.53 -3.34
N HIS A 26 7.26 2.52 -2.48
CA HIS A 26 6.22 1.52 -2.59
C HIS A 26 4.88 2.12 -2.15
N TYR A 27 3.83 1.91 -2.95
CA TYR A 27 2.47 2.26 -2.57
C TYR A 27 1.48 1.18 -3.02
N GLU A 28 0.32 1.17 -2.39
CA GLU A 28 -0.80 0.31 -2.74
C GLU A 28 -1.99 1.22 -3.06
N GLU A 29 -2.82 0.84 -4.02
CA GLU A 29 -4.02 1.60 -4.41
C GLU A 29 -5.25 0.67 -4.36
N TYR A 30 -6.33 1.15 -3.76
CA TYR A 30 -7.57 0.41 -3.54
C TYR A 30 -8.79 1.24 -3.90
N GLY A 31 -9.83 0.59 -4.41
CA GLY A 31 -11.11 1.25 -4.70
C GLY A 31 -11.01 2.23 -5.87
N GLN A 32 -11.98 3.15 -5.95
CA GLN A 32 -12.14 4.15 -7.01
C GLN A 32 -12.86 5.37 -6.42
N GLY A 33 -12.70 6.55 -7.03
CA GLY A 33 -13.33 7.79 -6.60
C GLY A 33 -12.33 8.88 -6.23
N GLU A 34 -12.74 9.80 -5.36
CA GLU A 34 -11.88 10.89 -4.88
C GLU A 34 -10.69 10.32 -4.10
N PRO A 35 -9.45 10.78 -4.34
CA PRO A 35 -8.26 10.22 -3.71
C PRO A 35 -8.14 10.55 -2.22
N VAL A 36 -7.74 9.56 -1.41
CA VAL A 36 -7.40 9.71 0.01
C VAL A 36 -6.03 9.07 0.25
N LEU A 37 -5.01 9.88 0.52
CA LEU A 37 -3.65 9.37 0.77
C LEU A 37 -3.44 9.03 2.26
N LEU A 38 -3.03 7.79 2.53
CA LEU A 38 -2.67 7.32 3.87
C LEU A 38 -1.15 7.25 4.03
N LEU A 39 -0.62 7.96 5.03
CA LEU A 39 0.82 8.02 5.33
C LEU A 39 1.08 7.45 6.73
N HIS A 40 1.98 6.47 6.81
CA HIS A 40 2.37 5.88 8.10
C HIS A 40 3.53 6.66 8.76
N GLY A 41 3.76 6.37 10.05
CA GLY A 41 4.87 6.94 10.81
C GLY A 41 6.19 6.17 10.70
N LEU A 42 7.19 6.61 11.47
CA LEU A 42 8.51 5.98 11.54
C LEU A 42 8.42 4.53 12.05
N GLY A 43 9.10 3.61 11.36
CA GLY A 43 9.16 2.20 11.74
C GLY A 43 7.92 1.39 11.39
N SER A 44 7.02 1.94 10.56
CA SER A 44 5.80 1.28 10.13
C SER A 44 5.68 1.09 8.62
N SER A 45 4.52 0.63 8.13
CA SER A 45 4.24 0.36 6.71
C SER A 45 2.74 0.52 6.36
N CYS A 46 2.38 0.24 5.11
CA CYS A 46 0.98 0.22 4.65
C CYS A 46 0.09 -0.76 5.46
N GLN A 47 0.68 -1.75 6.13
CA GLN A 47 -0.06 -2.75 6.92
C GLN A 47 -0.84 -2.16 8.10
N ASP A 48 -0.45 -0.97 8.59
CA ASP A 48 -1.20 -0.27 9.65
C ASP A 48 -2.66 0.01 9.28
N TRP A 49 -2.96 0.05 7.99
CA TRP A 49 -4.25 0.45 7.45
C TRP A 49 -5.14 -0.72 7.03
N GLU A 50 -4.78 -1.98 7.34
CA GLU A 50 -5.50 -3.17 6.87
C GLU A 50 -7.00 -3.17 7.21
N TYR A 51 -7.40 -2.54 8.32
CA TYR A 51 -8.80 -2.44 8.72
C TYR A 51 -9.52 -1.21 8.19
N GLN A 52 -8.79 -0.14 7.86
CA GLN A 52 -9.33 1.11 7.35
C GLN A 52 -9.55 1.04 5.84
N ILE A 53 -8.67 0.32 5.12
CA ILE A 53 -8.72 0.18 3.67
C ILE A 53 -10.09 -0.33 3.19
N PRO A 54 -10.67 -1.42 3.71
CA PRO A 54 -11.98 -1.89 3.24
C PRO A 54 -13.10 -0.85 3.42
N ALA A 55 -13.07 -0.08 4.51
CA ALA A 55 -14.08 0.94 4.79
C ALA A 55 -13.95 2.17 3.89
N LEU A 56 -12.71 2.62 3.64
CA LEU A 56 -12.44 3.79 2.79
C LEU A 56 -12.58 3.47 1.30
N ALA A 57 -12.08 2.31 0.85
CA ALA A 57 -12.12 1.88 -0.54
C ALA A 57 -13.54 1.62 -1.07
N ALA A 58 -14.54 1.54 -0.18
CA ALA A 58 -15.94 1.46 -0.56
C ALA A 58 -16.45 2.75 -1.24
N ARG A 59 -15.75 3.89 -1.08
CA ARG A 59 -16.18 5.20 -1.61
C ARG A 59 -15.05 6.03 -2.22
N TYR A 60 -13.81 5.75 -1.83
CA TYR A 60 -12.63 6.52 -2.21
C TYR A 60 -11.65 5.66 -3.00
N ARG A 61 -10.79 6.31 -3.76
CA ARG A 61 -9.54 5.70 -4.21
C ARG A 61 -8.50 5.95 -3.12
N VAL A 62 -8.11 4.88 -2.43
CA VAL A 62 -7.23 4.94 -1.25
C VAL A 62 -5.84 4.50 -1.66
#